data_AF-A0A531ML16-F1
#
_entry.id   AF-A0A531ML16-F1
#
_cell.length_a   1.000
_cell.length_b   1.000
_cell.length_c   1.000
_cell.angle_alpha   90.00
_cell.angle_beta   90.00
_cell.angle_gamma   90.00
#
_symmetry.space_group_name_H-M   'P 1'
#
loop_
_entity.id
_entity.type
_entity.pdbx_description
1 polymer ?
#
loop_
_entity_poly.entity_id
_entity_poly.type
_entity_poly.pdbx_seq_one_letter_code
_entity_poly.pdbx_strand_id
1 'polypeptide(L)'
;VVERVGQEIDRQETPPPAATPEKPPREPVPVEIVSRERPLEVLQNIVGPLISPLGSAGLIIVVVIFMLLEREDLRDRFIRLVGYGDLHRTTEALQDAGKRVGRYLLMQLVVNILYAIPIAIGLWILGIPNALLWGLLALGLRFVPYIGPAIGMLLPLFLALAVAPGWSLVLWTAALFVVMELVTGNVVEPWLYGSRTGLSSLAIIVAAIFWTWLWGPLGLVLSTPLTVCLVVLGRHVPQFEFLDVLFGNEPVLEPHARLYQRLLAGDPDEATDHAEEMLEEKYLVDFYDKVAIPALLLGEQDRARGVMGDQQRRQLAASAQALVANLDESAQEEADEED
;
A
#
# COMPACT_ATOMS: atom_id res chain seq x y z
N VAL A 1 69.34 -49.88 -28.87
CA VAL A 1 68.08 -50.23 -29.58
C VAL A 1 67.16 -49.00 -29.71
N VAL A 2 67.72 -47.80 -29.88
CA VAL A 2 66.97 -46.52 -30.00
C VAL A 2 67.30 -45.80 -31.31
N GLU A 3 68.03 -46.45 -32.22
CA GLU A 3 68.64 -45.79 -33.39
C GLU A 3 68.10 -46.30 -34.75
N ARG A 4 67.03 -47.11 -34.74
CA ARG A 4 66.41 -47.65 -35.98
C ARG A 4 64.95 -47.24 -36.21
N VAL A 5 64.38 -46.37 -35.38
CA VAL A 5 63.01 -45.84 -35.60
C VAL A 5 63.03 -44.45 -36.25
N GLY A 6 64.19 -43.79 -36.31
CA GLY A 6 64.35 -42.45 -36.90
C GLY A 6 64.48 -42.41 -38.44
N GLN A 7 64.45 -43.54 -39.15
CA GLN A 7 64.70 -43.59 -40.60
C GLN A 7 63.48 -43.97 -41.47
N GLU A 8 62.31 -44.20 -40.91
CA GLU A 8 61.09 -44.50 -41.69
C GLU A 8 60.11 -43.32 -41.82
N ILE A 9 60.32 -42.21 -41.09
CA ILE A 9 59.48 -41.00 -41.20
C ILE A 9 60.05 -39.99 -42.21
N ASP A 10 61.29 -40.18 -42.68
CA ASP A 10 62.02 -39.27 -43.57
C ASP A 10 61.87 -39.60 -45.07
N ARG A 11 60.73 -40.19 -45.49
CA ARG A 11 60.55 -40.59 -46.90
C ARG A 11 59.20 -40.23 -47.54
N GLN A 12 58.51 -39.23 -47.00
CA GLN A 12 57.41 -38.58 -47.72
C GLN A 12 57.50 -37.05 -47.59
N GLU A 13 58.63 -36.48 -47.97
CA GLU A 13 58.66 -35.13 -48.54
C GLU A 13 58.40 -35.24 -50.05
N THR A 14 57.15 -35.01 -50.45
CA THR A 14 56.81 -34.59 -51.82
C THR A 14 56.48 -33.11 -51.75
N PRO A 15 57.11 -32.24 -52.57
CA PRO A 15 57.09 -30.79 -52.37
C PRO A 15 55.69 -30.21 -52.58
N PRO A 16 55.25 -29.22 -51.78
CA PRO A 16 54.02 -28.50 -52.07
C PRO A 16 54.17 -27.72 -53.38
N PRO A 17 53.14 -27.69 -54.25
CA PRO A 17 53.14 -26.84 -55.44
C PRO A 17 53.14 -25.36 -55.03
N ALA A 18 53.72 -24.55 -55.92
CA ALA A 18 53.95 -23.12 -55.78
C ALA A 18 52.82 -22.31 -55.11
N ALA A 19 53.25 -21.38 -54.25
CA ALA A 19 52.57 -20.16 -53.78
C ALA A 19 51.06 -20.07 -54.10
N THR A 20 50.23 -20.35 -53.09
CA THR A 20 48.85 -19.83 -53.06
C THR A 20 48.93 -18.42 -52.49
N PRO A 21 48.30 -17.39 -53.09
CA PRO A 21 48.36 -16.03 -52.57
C PRO A 21 47.78 -15.98 -51.16
N GLU A 22 48.53 -15.35 -50.27
CA GLU A 22 48.20 -15.04 -48.88
C GLU A 22 46.77 -14.49 -48.80
N LYS A 23 45.84 -15.25 -48.20
CA LYS A 23 44.49 -14.74 -47.93
C LYS A 23 44.62 -13.60 -46.92
N PRO A 24 44.00 -12.44 -47.14
CA PRO A 24 44.08 -11.33 -46.20
C PRO A 24 43.48 -11.75 -44.84
N PRO A 25 43.88 -11.12 -43.73
CA PRO A 25 43.37 -11.46 -42.41
C PRO A 25 41.85 -11.29 -42.43
N ARG A 26 41.11 -12.37 -42.22
CA ARG A 26 39.65 -12.29 -42.07
C ARG A 26 39.37 -11.57 -40.77
N GLU A 27 38.92 -10.31 -40.86
CA GLU A 27 38.35 -9.60 -39.73
C GLU A 27 37.19 -10.43 -39.14
N PRO A 28 37.11 -10.56 -37.81
CA PRO A 28 36.09 -11.35 -37.16
C PRO A 28 34.72 -10.74 -37.48
N VAL A 29 33.93 -11.46 -38.27
CA VAL A 29 32.53 -11.10 -38.51
C VAL A 29 31.80 -11.21 -37.17
N PRO A 30 31.18 -10.13 -36.66
CA PRO A 30 30.41 -10.21 -35.43
C PRO A 30 29.23 -11.16 -35.67
N VAL A 31 29.30 -12.34 -35.05
CA VAL A 31 28.19 -13.29 -35.04
C VAL A 31 27.19 -12.77 -34.02
N GLU A 32 26.16 -12.08 -34.50
CA GLU A 32 24.98 -11.79 -33.71
C GLU A 32 24.30 -13.13 -33.43
N ILE A 33 24.43 -13.61 -32.20
CA ILE A 33 23.72 -14.78 -31.71
C ILE A 33 22.26 -14.37 -31.65
N VAL A 34 21.53 -14.58 -32.75
CA VAL A 34 20.07 -14.51 -32.74
C VAL A 34 19.60 -15.70 -31.92
N SER A 35 19.57 -15.51 -30.60
CA SER A 35 18.79 -16.34 -29.69
C SER A 35 17.38 -16.33 -30.23
N ARG A 36 16.99 -17.38 -30.97
CA ARG A 36 15.58 -17.67 -31.22
C ARG A 36 15.02 -18.05 -29.85
N GLU A 37 14.70 -17.05 -29.03
CA GLU A 37 13.80 -17.24 -27.90
C GLU A 37 12.58 -17.94 -28.50
N ARG A 38 12.33 -19.17 -28.07
CA ARG A 38 11.20 -19.92 -28.61
C ARG A 38 9.97 -19.07 -28.28
N PRO A 39 9.10 -18.72 -29.23
CA PRO A 39 7.92 -17.89 -28.94
C PRO A 39 7.02 -18.51 -27.86
N LEU A 40 7.14 -19.83 -27.65
CA LEU A 40 6.57 -20.58 -26.54
C LEU A 40 7.14 -20.20 -25.16
N GLU A 41 8.45 -19.95 -25.04
CA GLU A 41 9.08 -19.54 -23.77
C GLU A 41 8.69 -18.10 -23.41
N VAL A 42 8.64 -17.20 -24.39
CA VAL A 42 8.13 -15.82 -24.18
C VAL A 42 6.66 -15.85 -23.73
N LEU A 43 5.82 -16.67 -24.39
CA LEU A 43 4.42 -16.83 -24.00
C LEU A 43 4.29 -17.42 -22.59
N GLN A 44 5.09 -18.43 -22.25
CA GLN A 44 5.07 -19.05 -20.92
C GLN A 44 5.53 -18.08 -19.82
N ASN A 45 6.51 -17.21 -20.10
CA ASN A 45 6.98 -16.21 -19.15
C ASN A 45 5.96 -15.09 -18.90
N ILE A 46 5.10 -14.79 -19.88
CA ILE A 46 4.01 -13.82 -19.74
C ILE A 46 2.77 -14.44 -19.06
N VAL A 47 2.42 -15.67 -19.45
CA VAL A 47 1.20 -16.36 -18.98
C VAL A 47 1.41 -17.04 -17.62
N GLY A 48 2.61 -17.54 -17.33
CA GLY A 48 2.95 -18.22 -16.08
C GLY A 48 2.60 -17.42 -14.81
N PRO A 49 2.99 -16.13 -14.71
CA PRO A 49 2.63 -15.26 -13.59
C PRO A 49 1.12 -15.02 -13.45
N LEU A 50 0.32 -15.21 -14.50
CA LEU A 50 -1.13 -15.02 -14.48
C LEU A 50 -1.88 -16.25 -13.96
N ILE A 51 -1.32 -17.44 -14.09
CA ILE A 51 -1.98 -18.69 -13.67
C ILE A 51 -2.05 -18.81 -12.14
N SER A 52 -1.01 -18.38 -11.43
CA SER A 52 -0.95 -18.49 -9.96
C SER A 52 -2.08 -17.71 -9.26
N PRO A 53 -2.36 -16.43 -9.60
CA PRO A 53 -3.51 -15.69 -9.06
C PRO A 53 -4.86 -16.34 -9.37
N LEU A 54 -5.03 -16.99 -10.52
CA LEU A 54 -6.27 -17.67 -10.90
C LEU A 54 -6.58 -18.87 -9.97
N GLY A 55 -5.55 -19.64 -9.61
CA GLY A 55 -5.69 -20.74 -8.65
C GLY A 55 -6.12 -20.24 -7.26
N SER A 56 -5.48 -19.17 -6.78
CA SER A 56 -5.86 -18.53 -5.51
C SER A 56 -7.27 -17.94 -5.54
N ALA A 57 -7.68 -17.32 -6.64
CA ALA A 57 -9.03 -16.80 -6.81
C ALA A 57 -10.09 -17.91 -6.71
N GLY A 58 -9.83 -19.08 -7.31
CA GLY A 58 -10.70 -20.25 -7.18
C GLY A 58 -10.87 -20.71 -5.73
N LEU A 59 -9.77 -20.81 -4.97
CA LEU A 59 -9.82 -21.15 -3.55
C LEU A 59 -10.59 -20.10 -2.73
N ILE A 60 -10.37 -18.81 -3.00
CA ILE A 60 -11.08 -17.71 -2.33
C ILE A 60 -12.58 -17.80 -2.60
N ILE A 61 -12.99 -18.06 -3.84
CA ILE A 61 -14.41 -18.24 -4.18
C ILE A 61 -15.02 -19.39 -3.38
N VAL A 62 -14.32 -20.52 -3.28
CA VAL A 62 -14.79 -21.66 -2.48
C VAL A 62 -14.93 -21.27 -1.01
N VAL A 63 -13.90 -20.65 -0.41
CA VAL A 63 -13.93 -20.20 1.00
C VAL A 63 -15.07 -19.21 1.24
N VAL A 64 -15.27 -18.23 0.34
CA VAL A 64 -16.36 -17.26 0.45
C VAL A 64 -17.73 -17.94 0.34
N ILE A 65 -17.90 -18.90 -0.56
CA ILE A 65 -19.15 -19.67 -0.65
C ILE A 65 -19.42 -20.43 0.65
N PHE A 66 -18.44 -21.14 1.20
CA PHE A 66 -18.58 -21.82 2.49
C PHE A 66 -18.88 -20.84 3.63
N MET A 67 -18.21 -19.68 3.65
CA MET A 67 -18.44 -18.63 4.64
C MET A 67 -19.87 -18.06 4.55
N LEU A 68 -20.42 -17.91 3.35
CA LEU A 68 -21.79 -17.45 3.13
C LEU A 68 -22.83 -18.52 3.48
N LEU A 69 -22.53 -19.80 3.23
CA LEU A 69 -23.39 -20.92 3.62
C LEU A 69 -23.45 -21.07 5.14
N GLU A 70 -22.31 -20.96 5.82
CA GLU A 70 -22.18 -21.08 7.28
C GLU A 70 -22.33 -19.73 8.00
N ARG A 71 -22.90 -18.70 7.35
CA ARG A 71 -22.94 -17.33 7.89
C ARG A 71 -23.58 -17.26 9.28
N GLU A 72 -24.59 -18.08 9.54
CA GLU A 72 -25.35 -18.08 10.81
C GLU A 72 -24.51 -18.72 11.91
N ASP A 73 -23.87 -19.85 11.64
CA ASP A 73 -22.95 -20.51 12.57
C ASP A 73 -21.71 -19.65 12.89
N LEU A 74 -21.15 -18.98 11.87
CA LEU A 74 -20.02 -18.07 12.05
C LEU A 74 -20.41 -16.86 12.91
N ARG A 75 -21.61 -16.30 12.68
CA ARG A 75 -22.15 -15.23 13.51
C ARG A 75 -22.33 -15.68 14.95
N ASP A 76 -22.92 -16.85 15.19
CA ASP A 76 -23.18 -17.37 16.53
C ASP A 76 -21.87 -17.69 17.27
N ARG A 77 -20.87 -18.24 16.57
CA ARG A 77 -19.51 -18.44 17.12
C ARG A 77 -18.85 -17.10 17.49
N PHE A 78 -19.02 -16.09 16.65
CA PHE A 78 -18.47 -14.75 16.89
C PHE A 78 -19.15 -14.09 18.11
N ILE A 79 -20.48 -14.16 18.22
CA ILE A 79 -21.22 -13.67 19.39
C ILE A 79 -20.75 -14.38 20.67
N ARG A 80 -20.50 -15.68 20.61
CA ARG A 80 -19.98 -16.45 21.75
C ARG A 80 -18.57 -16.02 22.17
N LEU A 81 -17.74 -15.58 21.22
CA LEU A 81 -16.36 -15.12 21.47
C LEU A 81 -16.32 -13.71 22.09
N VAL A 82 -17.21 -12.82 21.65
CA VAL A 82 -17.35 -11.43 22.15
C VAL A 82 -18.09 -11.37 23.49
N GLY A 83 -18.81 -12.42 23.87
CA GLY A 83 -19.53 -12.51 25.13
C GLY A 83 -20.93 -11.90 25.05
N TYR A 84 -21.84 -12.47 25.85
CA TYR A 84 -23.28 -12.18 25.80
C TYR A 84 -23.69 -10.78 26.30
N GLY A 85 -22.75 -9.95 26.73
CA GLY A 85 -23.03 -8.70 27.44
C GLY A 85 -23.57 -7.56 26.57
N ASP A 86 -23.27 -7.54 25.26
CA ASP A 86 -23.57 -6.38 24.41
C ASP A 86 -23.85 -6.78 22.93
N LEU A 87 -24.87 -7.62 22.72
CA LEU A 87 -25.30 -8.09 21.38
C LEU A 87 -25.67 -6.91 20.44
N HIS A 88 -26.16 -5.81 21.00
CA HIS A 88 -26.55 -4.63 20.24
C HIS A 88 -25.33 -3.93 19.64
N ARG A 89 -24.31 -3.62 20.45
CA ARG A 89 -23.04 -3.05 19.98
C ARG A 89 -22.33 -3.93 18.96
N THR A 90 -22.33 -5.25 19.16
CA THR A 90 -21.71 -6.19 18.22
C THR A 90 -22.41 -6.19 16.86
N THR A 91 -23.74 -6.06 16.86
CA THR A 91 -24.54 -6.00 15.62
C THR A 91 -24.35 -4.68 14.90
N GLU A 92 -24.30 -3.55 15.63
CA GLU A 92 -23.99 -2.24 15.07
C GLU A 92 -22.60 -2.21 14.43
N ALA A 93 -21.58 -2.76 15.12
CA ALA A 93 -20.22 -2.85 14.60
C ALA A 93 -20.14 -3.63 13.26
N LEU A 94 -20.84 -4.75 13.17
CA LEU A 94 -20.91 -5.55 11.94
C LEU A 94 -21.63 -4.82 10.80
N GLN A 95 -22.73 -4.12 11.11
CA GLN A 95 -23.44 -3.32 10.11
C GLN A 95 -22.60 -2.14 9.61
N ASP A 96 -21.88 -1.47 10.49
CA ASP A 96 -21.00 -0.37 10.14
C ASP A 96 -19.78 -0.83 9.34
N ALA A 97 -19.18 -1.96 9.70
CA ALA A 97 -18.16 -2.61 8.87
C ALA A 97 -18.70 -2.92 7.47
N GLY A 98 -19.90 -3.52 7.38
CA GLY A 98 -20.56 -3.81 6.10
C GLY A 98 -20.80 -2.57 5.24
N LYS A 99 -21.32 -1.48 5.84
CA LYS A 99 -21.53 -0.20 5.13
C LYS A 99 -20.22 0.39 4.60
N ARG A 100 -19.13 0.30 5.36
CA ARG A 100 -17.80 0.79 4.95
C ARG A 100 -17.23 -0.01 3.77
N VAL A 101 -17.33 -1.34 3.81
CA VAL A 101 -16.94 -2.20 2.67
C VAL A 101 -17.79 -1.87 1.45
N GLY A 102 -19.12 -1.77 1.62
CA GLY A 102 -20.02 -1.42 0.53
C GLY A 102 -19.71 -0.06 -0.09
N ARG A 103 -19.43 0.95 0.74
CA ARG A 103 -19.00 2.28 0.27
C ARG A 103 -17.69 2.21 -0.50
N TYR A 104 -16.71 1.45 -0.03
CA TYR A 104 -15.43 1.28 -0.72
C TYR A 104 -15.60 0.61 -2.09
N LEU A 105 -16.33 -0.52 -2.15
CA LEU A 105 -16.58 -1.22 -3.41
C LEU A 105 -17.35 -0.34 -4.40
N LEU A 106 -18.30 0.47 -3.91
CA LEU A 106 -19.02 1.45 -4.71
C LEU A 106 -18.07 2.53 -5.24
N MET A 107 -17.18 3.08 -4.41
CA MET A 107 -16.19 4.06 -4.86
C MET A 107 -15.22 3.45 -5.87
N GLN A 108 -14.76 2.22 -5.65
CA GLN A 108 -13.92 1.49 -6.61
C GLN A 108 -14.63 1.35 -7.96
N LEU A 109 -15.91 0.99 -7.95
CA LEU A 109 -16.71 0.88 -9.17
C LEU A 109 -16.82 2.24 -9.88
N VAL A 110 -17.05 3.32 -9.15
CA VAL A 110 -17.10 4.70 -9.69
C VAL A 110 -15.77 5.08 -10.35
N VAL A 111 -14.63 4.85 -9.68
CA VAL A 111 -13.29 5.10 -10.26
C VAL A 111 -13.09 4.27 -11.53
N ASN A 112 -13.43 2.99 -11.48
CA ASN A 112 -13.27 2.09 -12.62
C ASN A 112 -14.12 2.53 -13.82
N ILE A 113 -15.34 3.03 -13.59
CA ILE A 113 -16.20 3.60 -14.64
C ILE A 113 -15.59 4.89 -15.21
N LEU A 114 -15.14 5.80 -14.35
CA LEU A 114 -14.50 7.07 -14.74
C LEU A 114 -13.20 6.85 -15.53
N TYR A 115 -12.51 5.74 -15.29
CA TYR A 115 -11.35 5.31 -16.08
C TYR A 115 -11.76 4.67 -17.41
N ALA A 116 -12.72 3.74 -17.39
CA ALA A 116 -13.09 2.94 -18.55
C ALA A 116 -13.81 3.72 -19.65
N ILE A 117 -14.65 4.70 -19.30
CA ILE A 117 -15.38 5.51 -20.29
C ILE A 117 -14.42 6.30 -21.19
N PRO A 118 -13.48 7.11 -20.65
CA PRO A 118 -12.49 7.81 -21.47
C PRO A 118 -11.59 6.87 -22.27
N ILE A 119 -11.23 5.70 -21.74
CA ILE A 119 -10.47 4.68 -22.48
C ILE A 119 -11.27 4.20 -23.70
N ALA A 120 -12.54 3.84 -23.52
CA ALA A 120 -13.40 3.41 -24.63
C ALA A 120 -13.54 4.51 -25.70
N ILE A 121 -13.74 5.76 -25.27
CA ILE A 121 -13.86 6.91 -26.18
C ILE A 121 -12.53 7.16 -26.91
N GLY A 122 -11.39 7.14 -26.20
CA GLY A 122 -10.08 7.36 -26.78
C GLY A 122 -9.71 6.29 -27.80
N LEU A 123 -9.97 5.01 -27.49
CA LEU A 123 -9.77 3.90 -28.43
C LEU A 123 -10.68 4.01 -29.66
N TRP A 124 -11.92 4.47 -29.48
CA TRP A 124 -12.84 4.72 -30.59
C TRP A 124 -12.34 5.86 -31.50
N ILE A 125 -11.83 6.96 -30.93
CA ILE A 125 -11.24 8.08 -31.68
C ILE A 125 -9.99 7.63 -32.46
N LEU A 126 -9.17 6.76 -31.87
CA LEU A 126 -8.00 6.17 -32.53
C LEU A 126 -8.35 5.15 -33.62
N GLY A 127 -9.63 4.77 -33.77
CA GLY A 127 -10.09 3.83 -34.78
C GLY A 127 -9.81 2.36 -34.41
N ILE A 128 -9.55 2.05 -33.14
CA ILE A 128 -9.33 0.66 -32.71
C ILE A 128 -10.68 -0.08 -32.68
N PRO A 129 -10.80 -1.22 -33.37
CA PRO A 129 -12.06 -1.95 -33.43
C PRO A 129 -12.44 -2.49 -32.05
N ASN A 130 -13.75 -2.58 -31.81
CA ASN A 130 -14.32 -3.04 -30.54
C ASN A 130 -13.88 -2.19 -29.32
N ALA A 131 -13.71 -0.88 -29.47
CA ALA A 131 -13.33 0.03 -28.39
C ALA A 131 -14.18 -0.12 -27.10
N LEU A 132 -15.49 -0.38 -27.25
CA LEU A 132 -16.39 -0.64 -26.11
C LEU A 132 -16.02 -1.92 -25.35
N LEU A 133 -15.64 -2.99 -26.05
CA LEU A 133 -15.20 -4.24 -25.44
C LEU A 133 -13.94 -3.99 -24.60
N TRP A 134 -12.99 -3.21 -25.13
CA TRP A 134 -11.77 -2.87 -24.42
C TRP A 134 -12.01 -2.00 -23.19
N GLY A 135 -12.91 -1.03 -23.27
CA GLY A 135 -13.34 -0.24 -22.11
C GLY A 135 -13.99 -1.09 -21.02
N LEU A 136 -14.93 -1.98 -21.38
CA LEU A 136 -15.57 -2.89 -20.42
C LEU A 136 -14.57 -3.88 -19.80
N LEU A 137 -13.64 -4.39 -20.61
CA LEU A 137 -12.57 -5.27 -20.13
C LEU A 137 -11.62 -4.53 -19.19
N ALA A 138 -11.27 -3.28 -19.48
CA ALA A 138 -10.50 -2.41 -18.58
C ALA A 138 -11.24 -2.14 -17.27
N LEU A 139 -12.56 -1.88 -17.31
CA LEU A 139 -13.41 -1.71 -16.12
C LEU A 139 -13.35 -2.94 -15.21
N GLY A 140 -13.50 -4.14 -15.77
CA GLY A 140 -13.47 -5.39 -15.02
C GLY A 140 -12.08 -5.72 -14.50
N LEU A 141 -11.04 -5.54 -15.32
CA LEU A 141 -9.67 -5.85 -14.94
C LEU A 141 -9.11 -4.89 -13.89
N ARG A 142 -9.53 -3.62 -13.86
CA ARG A 142 -9.05 -2.63 -12.88
C ARG A 142 -9.43 -2.96 -11.42
N PHE A 143 -10.30 -3.94 -11.18
CA PHE A 143 -10.45 -4.51 -9.83
C PHE A 143 -9.18 -5.24 -9.34
N VAL A 144 -8.28 -5.63 -10.24
CA VAL A 144 -7.00 -6.29 -9.93
C VAL A 144 -5.85 -5.27 -10.12
N PRO A 145 -5.20 -4.80 -9.05
CA PRO A 145 -4.11 -3.83 -9.08
C PRO A 145 -2.92 -4.37 -9.84
N TYR A 146 -2.21 -3.47 -10.51
CA TYR A 146 -1.01 -3.73 -11.32
C TYR A 146 -1.26 -4.63 -12.55
N ILE A 147 -1.83 -5.82 -12.34
CA ILE A 147 -2.12 -6.80 -13.40
C ILE A 147 -3.25 -6.30 -14.30
N GLY A 148 -4.31 -5.76 -13.71
CA GLY A 148 -5.50 -5.32 -14.43
C GLY A 148 -5.22 -4.24 -15.46
N PRO A 149 -4.65 -3.10 -15.04
CA PRO A 149 -4.22 -2.05 -15.97
C PRO A 149 -3.21 -2.56 -17.01
N ALA A 150 -2.24 -3.41 -16.60
CA ALA A 150 -1.26 -3.96 -17.52
C ALA A 150 -1.90 -4.80 -18.63
N ILE A 151 -2.74 -5.78 -18.29
CA ILE A 151 -3.45 -6.61 -19.29
C ILE A 151 -4.41 -5.76 -20.12
N GLY A 152 -5.14 -4.85 -19.46
CA GLY A 152 -6.12 -3.96 -20.09
C GLY A 152 -5.48 -3.01 -21.11
N MET A 153 -4.22 -2.63 -20.92
CA MET A 153 -3.42 -1.85 -21.87
C MET A 153 -2.80 -2.75 -22.97
N LEU A 154 -2.21 -3.87 -22.57
CA LEU A 154 -1.42 -4.74 -23.45
C LEU A 154 -2.25 -5.30 -24.60
N LEU A 155 -3.49 -5.72 -24.33
CA LEU A 155 -4.37 -6.30 -25.34
C LEU A 155 -4.74 -5.32 -26.47
N PRO A 156 -5.29 -4.10 -26.21
CA PRO A 156 -5.49 -3.07 -27.24
C PRO A 156 -4.20 -2.64 -27.93
N LEU A 157 -3.07 -2.62 -27.22
CA LEU A 157 -1.78 -2.25 -27.79
C LEU A 157 -1.29 -3.26 -28.83
N PHE A 158 -1.46 -4.55 -28.55
CA PHE A 158 -1.20 -5.62 -29.53
C PHE A 158 -2.15 -5.54 -30.73
N LEU A 159 -3.42 -5.21 -30.51
CA LEU A 159 -4.36 -4.99 -31.59
C LEU A 159 -3.97 -3.79 -32.47
N ALA A 160 -3.51 -2.70 -31.86
CA ALA A 160 -3.01 -1.52 -32.57
C ALA A 160 -1.82 -1.88 -33.48
N LEU A 161 -0.89 -2.70 -32.99
CA LEU A 161 0.25 -3.23 -33.76
C LEU A 161 -0.19 -4.10 -34.93
N ALA A 162 -1.28 -4.86 -34.77
CA ALA A 162 -1.77 -5.77 -35.80
C ALA A 162 -2.59 -5.08 -36.90
N VAL A 163 -3.30 -4.00 -36.56
CA VAL A 163 -4.28 -3.34 -37.45
C VAL A 163 -3.64 -2.29 -38.37
N ALA A 164 -2.63 -1.55 -37.89
CA ALA A 164 -2.04 -0.45 -38.66
C ALA A 164 -0.56 -0.68 -38.99
N PRO A 165 -0.12 -0.47 -40.24
CA PRO A 165 1.30 -0.47 -40.57
C PRO A 165 1.94 0.82 -40.02
N GLY A 166 2.69 0.70 -38.93
CA GLY A 166 3.49 1.78 -38.35
C GLY A 166 3.34 1.93 -36.83
N TRP A 167 4.24 2.69 -36.21
CA TRP A 167 4.32 2.84 -34.75
C TRP A 167 3.36 3.91 -34.18
N SER A 168 2.82 4.79 -35.03
CA SER A 168 2.03 5.94 -34.57
C SER A 168 0.79 5.53 -33.76
N LEU A 169 -0.03 4.62 -34.28
CA LEU A 169 -1.25 4.15 -33.60
C LEU A 169 -0.92 3.50 -32.26
N VAL A 170 0.17 2.74 -32.21
CA VAL A 170 0.66 2.03 -31.01
C VAL A 170 1.09 3.03 -29.94
N LEU A 171 1.87 4.05 -30.34
CA LEU A 171 2.33 5.10 -29.43
C LEU A 171 1.16 5.92 -28.87
N TRP A 172 0.20 6.30 -29.71
CA TRP A 172 -1.00 7.01 -29.25
C TRP A 172 -1.87 6.17 -28.33
N THR A 173 -2.01 4.88 -28.61
CA THR A 173 -2.73 3.93 -27.73
C THR A 173 -2.01 3.80 -26.39
N ALA A 174 -0.69 3.62 -26.39
CA ALA A 174 0.09 3.56 -25.16
C ALA A 174 -0.02 4.87 -24.36
N ALA A 175 0.10 6.01 -25.03
CA ALA A 175 -0.04 7.33 -24.42
C ALA A 175 -1.42 7.52 -23.78
N LEU A 176 -2.50 7.09 -24.45
CA LEU A 176 -3.86 7.14 -23.91
C LEU A 176 -3.96 6.39 -22.57
N PHE A 177 -3.49 5.15 -22.51
CA PHE A 177 -3.51 4.34 -21.28
C PHE A 177 -2.64 4.94 -20.18
N VAL A 178 -1.40 5.35 -20.49
CA VAL A 178 -0.48 5.92 -19.50
C VAL A 178 -1.01 7.24 -18.94
N VAL A 179 -1.51 8.14 -19.79
CA VAL A 179 -2.08 9.42 -19.35
C VAL A 179 -3.32 9.18 -18.48
N MET A 180 -4.20 8.26 -18.88
CA MET A 180 -5.37 7.92 -18.08
C MET A 180 -4.97 7.31 -16.73
N GLU A 181 -3.97 6.42 -16.70
CA GLU A 181 -3.49 5.85 -15.44
C GLU A 181 -2.91 6.92 -14.52
N LEU A 182 -2.13 7.85 -15.07
CA LEU A 182 -1.53 8.95 -14.32
C LEU A 182 -2.62 9.89 -13.76
N VAL A 183 -3.60 10.27 -14.58
CA VAL A 183 -4.72 11.12 -14.16
C VAL A 183 -5.56 10.41 -13.11
N THR A 184 -5.89 9.14 -13.30
CA THR A 184 -6.70 8.40 -12.33
C THR A 184 -5.96 8.21 -11.02
N GLY A 185 -4.72 7.72 -11.05
CA GLY A 185 -3.94 7.46 -9.84
C GLY A 185 -3.53 8.71 -9.06
N ASN A 186 -3.27 9.84 -9.73
CA ASN A 186 -2.78 11.05 -9.05
C ASN A 186 -3.85 12.13 -8.82
N VAL A 187 -4.99 12.07 -9.53
CA VAL A 187 -6.05 13.08 -9.41
C VAL A 187 -7.35 12.47 -8.94
N VAL A 188 -7.87 11.47 -9.66
CA VAL A 188 -9.20 10.91 -9.38
C VAL A 188 -9.22 10.15 -8.05
N GLU A 189 -8.23 9.29 -7.82
CA GLU A 189 -8.14 8.47 -6.61
C GLU A 189 -7.95 9.35 -5.36
N PRO A 190 -6.99 10.31 -5.30
CA PRO A 190 -6.87 11.20 -4.14
C PRO A 190 -8.09 12.08 -3.91
N TRP A 191 -8.75 12.55 -4.98
CA TRP A 191 -9.97 13.36 -4.85
C TRP A 191 -11.15 12.55 -4.31
N LEU A 192 -11.29 11.29 -4.71
CA LEU A 192 -12.41 10.43 -4.31
C LEU A 192 -12.19 9.76 -2.94
N TYR A 193 -10.95 9.39 -2.63
CA TYR A 193 -10.56 8.76 -1.36
C TYR A 193 -10.02 9.76 -0.32
N GLY A 194 -10.09 11.07 -0.60
CA GLY A 194 -9.42 12.19 0.09
C GLY A 194 -9.74 12.44 1.57
N SER A 195 -10.22 11.45 2.30
CA SER A 195 -10.35 11.47 3.76
C SER A 195 -9.47 10.36 4.33
N ARG A 196 -8.52 10.72 5.21
CA ARG A 196 -7.65 9.78 5.93
C ARG A 196 -8.53 8.65 6.46
N THR A 197 -8.26 7.41 6.08
CA THR A 197 -9.08 6.22 6.42
C THR A 197 -9.15 5.89 7.91
N GLY A 198 -8.63 6.77 8.77
CA GLY A 198 -8.47 6.54 10.20
C GLY A 198 -7.41 5.48 10.53
N LEU A 199 -6.61 5.06 9.55
CA LEU A 199 -5.57 4.03 9.71
C LEU A 199 -4.17 4.64 9.71
N SER A 200 -3.34 4.19 10.66
CA SER A 200 -1.90 4.52 10.71
C SER A 200 -1.20 4.17 9.40
N SER A 201 -0.25 5.01 8.98
CA SER A 201 0.59 4.73 7.80
C SER A 201 1.29 3.37 7.93
N LEU A 202 1.72 3.03 9.14
CA LEU A 202 2.31 1.73 9.44
C LEU A 202 1.27 0.61 9.30
N ALA A 203 0.04 0.84 9.77
CA ALA A 203 -1.07 -0.10 9.63
C ALA A 203 -1.36 -0.46 8.17
N ILE A 204 -1.36 0.54 7.28
CA ILE A 204 -1.61 0.33 5.84
C ILE A 204 -0.52 -0.57 5.24
N ILE A 205 0.75 -0.34 5.58
CA ILE A 205 1.88 -1.13 5.07
C ILE A 205 1.82 -2.56 5.61
N VAL A 206 1.65 -2.72 6.93
CA VAL A 206 1.57 -4.04 7.57
C VAL A 206 0.38 -4.82 7.04
N ALA A 207 -0.78 -4.18 6.91
CA ALA A 207 -1.96 -4.76 6.30
C ALA A 207 -1.68 -5.20 4.86
N ALA A 208 -1.09 -4.33 4.03
CA ALA A 208 -0.78 -4.67 2.64
C ALA A 208 0.09 -5.93 2.54
N ILE A 209 1.12 -6.03 3.38
CA ILE A 209 1.99 -7.23 3.44
C ILE A 209 1.20 -8.45 3.92
N PHE A 210 0.47 -8.34 5.03
CA PHE A 210 -0.27 -9.44 5.63
C PHE A 210 -1.34 -9.99 4.68
N TRP A 211 -2.18 -9.14 4.12
CA TRP A 211 -3.26 -9.55 3.23
C TRP A 211 -2.72 -10.04 1.88
N THR A 212 -1.66 -9.44 1.34
CA THR A 212 -1.00 -9.96 0.13
C THR A 212 -0.39 -11.33 0.37
N TRP A 213 0.22 -11.56 1.52
CA TRP A 213 0.75 -12.88 1.88
C TRP A 213 -0.37 -13.92 2.02
N LEU A 214 -1.52 -13.51 2.55
CA LEU A 214 -2.66 -14.41 2.75
C LEU A 214 -3.31 -14.80 1.42
N TRP A 215 -3.71 -13.81 0.59
CA TRP A 215 -4.61 -14.02 -0.58
C TRP A 215 -3.99 -13.57 -1.91
N GLY A 216 -2.72 -13.18 -1.93
CA GLY A 216 -2.03 -12.68 -3.13
C GLY A 216 -2.52 -11.28 -3.56
N PRO A 217 -2.56 -10.98 -4.87
CA PRO A 217 -2.98 -9.67 -5.38
C PRO A 217 -4.39 -9.26 -4.94
N LEU A 218 -5.31 -10.21 -4.79
CA LEU A 218 -6.66 -9.95 -4.28
C LEU A 218 -6.65 -9.49 -2.82
N GLY A 219 -5.73 -10.02 -2.01
CA GLY A 219 -5.52 -9.56 -0.65
C GLY A 219 -5.04 -8.12 -0.58
N LEU A 220 -4.19 -7.71 -1.52
CA LEU A 220 -3.74 -6.31 -1.61
C LEU A 220 -4.91 -5.34 -1.86
N VAL A 221 -5.85 -5.70 -2.75
CA VAL A 221 -7.06 -4.90 -3.05
C VAL A 221 -7.92 -4.69 -1.82
N LEU A 222 -8.11 -5.78 -1.08
CA LEU A 222 -9.00 -5.84 0.07
C LEU A 222 -8.27 -5.44 1.36
N SER A 223 -6.97 -5.20 1.30
CA SER A 223 -6.14 -4.91 2.47
C SER A 223 -6.68 -3.73 3.27
N THR A 224 -6.82 -2.59 2.61
CA THR A 224 -7.31 -1.36 3.24
C THR A 224 -8.72 -1.54 3.81
N PRO A 225 -9.75 -1.97 3.05
CA PRO A 225 -11.09 -2.09 3.59
C PRO A 225 -11.21 -3.16 4.69
N LEU A 226 -10.53 -4.31 4.57
CA LEU A 226 -10.56 -5.34 5.62
C LEU A 226 -9.91 -4.85 6.91
N THR A 227 -8.82 -4.09 6.79
CA THR A 227 -8.12 -3.52 7.96
C THR A 227 -8.97 -2.43 8.61
N VAL A 228 -9.65 -1.59 7.84
CA VAL A 228 -10.63 -0.64 8.39
C VAL A 228 -11.72 -1.38 9.16
N CYS A 229 -12.23 -2.50 8.65
CA CYS A 229 -13.23 -3.30 9.35
C CYS A 229 -12.70 -3.86 10.68
N LEU A 230 -11.46 -4.36 10.70
CA LEU A 230 -10.81 -4.85 11.92
C LEU A 230 -10.64 -3.75 12.96
N VAL A 231 -10.23 -2.55 12.54
CA VAL A 231 -10.08 -1.38 13.42
C VAL A 231 -11.43 -0.93 13.98
N VAL A 232 -12.45 -0.84 13.13
CA VAL A 232 -13.81 -0.48 13.57
C VAL A 232 -14.38 -1.51 14.54
N LEU A 233 -14.07 -2.79 14.34
CA LEU A 233 -14.43 -3.85 15.28
C LEU A 233 -13.78 -3.59 16.65
N GLY A 234 -12.49 -3.21 16.67
CA GLY A 234 -11.77 -2.86 17.90
C GLY A 234 -12.39 -1.70 18.66
N ARG A 235 -12.93 -0.70 17.97
CA ARG A 235 -13.61 0.46 18.59
C ARG A 235 -14.91 0.09 19.31
N HIS A 236 -15.62 -0.92 18.83
CA HIS A 236 -16.94 -1.28 19.35
C HIS A 236 -16.91 -2.51 20.27
N VAL A 237 -15.86 -3.33 20.17
CA VAL A 237 -15.72 -4.60 20.88
C VAL A 237 -14.51 -4.53 21.82
N PRO A 238 -14.71 -4.46 23.15
CA PRO A 238 -13.61 -4.28 24.12
C PRO A 238 -12.49 -5.33 24.00
N GLN A 239 -12.82 -6.57 23.65
CA GLN A 239 -11.82 -7.63 23.49
C GLN A 239 -10.86 -7.39 22.30
N PHE A 240 -11.26 -6.56 21.34
CA PHE A 240 -10.49 -6.24 20.14
C PHE A 240 -9.94 -4.80 20.14
N GLU A 241 -10.04 -4.08 21.27
CA GLU A 241 -9.56 -2.69 21.41
C GLU A 241 -8.10 -2.53 20.97
N PHE A 242 -7.27 -3.56 21.19
CA PHE A 242 -5.88 -3.58 20.74
C PHE A 242 -5.70 -3.36 19.23
N LEU A 243 -6.70 -3.71 18.40
CA LEU A 243 -6.65 -3.48 16.94
C LEU A 243 -6.77 -2.00 16.61
N ASP A 244 -7.61 -1.24 17.33
CA ASP A 244 -7.73 0.20 17.12
C ASP A 244 -6.48 0.93 17.65
N VAL A 245 -5.94 0.50 18.80
CA VAL A 245 -4.67 1.04 19.32
C VAL A 245 -3.50 0.79 18.37
N LEU A 246 -3.40 -0.42 17.78
CA LEU A 246 -2.27 -0.79 16.93
C LEU A 246 -2.38 -0.22 15.51
N PHE A 247 -3.60 -0.15 14.97
CA PHE A 247 -3.82 0.18 13.56
C PHE A 247 -4.57 1.50 13.32
N GLY A 248 -5.17 2.09 14.35
CA GLY A 248 -5.87 3.38 14.29
C GLY A 248 -4.94 4.57 14.16
N ASN A 249 -5.52 5.72 13.80
CA ASN A 249 -4.85 7.03 13.72
C ASN A 249 -5.24 7.99 14.85
N GLU A 250 -6.07 7.55 15.79
CA GLU A 250 -6.39 8.38 16.95
C GLU A 250 -5.16 8.44 17.87
N PRO A 251 -4.85 9.61 18.45
CA PRO A 251 -3.73 9.73 19.37
C PRO A 251 -3.90 8.71 20.51
N VAL A 252 -2.94 7.80 20.62
CA VAL A 252 -2.98 6.62 21.52
C VAL A 252 -3.10 7.01 23.00
N LEU A 253 -2.72 8.25 23.34
CA LEU A 253 -2.82 8.80 24.69
C LEU A 253 -3.70 10.05 24.67
N GLU A 254 -4.56 10.16 25.68
CA GLU A 254 -5.28 11.39 25.94
C GLU A 254 -4.28 12.56 26.15
N PRO A 255 -4.63 13.81 25.75
CA PRO A 255 -3.69 14.93 25.75
C PRO A 255 -2.93 15.12 27.07
N HIS A 256 -3.63 14.94 28.20
CA HIS A 256 -3.03 15.09 29.52
C HIS A 256 -2.06 13.96 29.88
N ALA A 257 -2.32 12.72 29.43
CA ALA A 257 -1.42 11.59 29.64
C ALA A 257 -0.15 11.72 28.80
N ARG A 258 -0.28 12.25 27.57
CA ARG A 258 0.87 12.57 26.71
C ARG A 258 1.74 13.67 27.31
N LEU A 259 1.13 14.73 27.82
CA LEU A 259 1.83 15.81 28.52
C LEU A 259 2.57 15.25 29.76
N TYR A 260 1.90 14.44 30.58
CA TYR A 260 2.51 13.80 31.74
C TYR A 260 3.75 12.97 31.37
N GLN A 261 3.67 12.17 30.31
CA GLN A 261 4.79 11.35 29.83
C GLN A 261 6.00 12.21 29.43
N ARG A 262 5.79 13.34 28.75
CA ARG A 262 6.89 14.23 28.35
C ARG A 262 7.53 14.97 29.51
N LEU A 263 6.71 15.45 30.45
CA LEU A 263 7.21 16.05 31.68
C LEU A 263 8.10 15.07 32.45
N LEU A 264 7.70 13.78 32.51
CA LEU A 264 8.50 12.71 33.11
C LEU A 264 9.77 12.37 32.31
N ALA A 265 9.69 12.40 30.99
CA ALA A 265 10.83 12.14 30.11
C ALA A 265 11.91 13.23 30.20
N GLY A 266 11.54 14.41 30.73
CA GLY A 266 12.46 15.52 30.87
C GLY A 266 12.60 16.36 29.60
N ASP A 267 11.58 16.34 28.74
CA ASP A 267 11.55 17.06 27.47
C ASP A 267 10.49 18.18 27.51
N PRO A 268 10.82 19.34 28.13
CA PRO A 268 9.89 20.46 28.22
C PRO A 268 9.67 21.17 26.89
N ASP A 269 10.63 21.11 25.96
CA ASP A 269 10.54 21.74 24.65
C ASP A 269 9.48 21.03 23.81
N GLU A 270 9.54 19.69 23.71
CA GLU A 270 8.51 18.91 23.02
C GLU A 270 7.15 18.99 23.76
N ALA A 271 7.13 19.21 25.07
CA ALA A 271 5.88 19.49 25.79
C ALA A 271 5.28 20.86 25.41
N THR A 272 6.14 21.85 25.13
CA THR A 272 5.76 23.22 24.74
C THR A 272 5.21 23.23 23.33
N ASP A 273 5.92 22.63 22.36
CA ASP A 273 5.47 22.54 20.96
C ASP A 273 4.04 22.00 20.84
N HIS A 274 3.71 21.00 21.66
CA HIS A 274 2.37 20.41 21.67
C HIS A 274 1.32 21.18 22.46
N ALA A 275 1.76 22.01 23.41
CA ALA A 275 0.87 22.96 24.05
C ALA A 275 0.51 24.06 23.04
N GLU A 276 1.50 24.66 22.38
CA GLU A 276 1.33 25.67 21.32
C GLU A 276 0.44 25.19 20.18
N GLU A 277 0.62 23.95 19.69
CA GLU A 277 -0.26 23.35 18.68
C GLU A 277 -1.74 23.31 19.14
N MET A 278 -2.00 23.13 20.44
CA MET A 278 -3.37 23.19 20.97
C MET A 278 -3.88 24.62 21.13
N LEU A 279 -2.97 25.57 21.38
CA LEU A 279 -3.28 26.99 21.52
C LEU A 279 -3.66 27.65 20.19
N GLU A 280 -3.29 27.06 19.06
CA GLU A 280 -3.77 27.50 17.73
C GLU A 280 -5.31 27.50 17.62
N GLU A 281 -6.01 26.62 18.36
CA GLU A 281 -7.47 26.48 18.31
C GLU A 281 -8.19 26.85 19.62
N LYS A 282 -7.49 26.94 20.75
CA LYS A 282 -8.08 27.06 22.09
C LYS A 282 -7.27 28.00 22.96
N TYR A 283 -7.92 28.59 23.96
CA TYR A 283 -7.25 29.50 24.89
C TYR A 283 -6.32 28.77 25.86
N LEU A 284 -5.34 29.50 26.38
CA LEU A 284 -4.41 29.02 27.39
C LEU A 284 -5.10 28.47 28.64
N VAL A 285 -6.23 29.06 29.04
CA VAL A 285 -7.04 28.57 30.16
C VAL A 285 -7.60 27.15 29.90
N ASP A 286 -8.00 26.86 28.66
CA ASP A 286 -8.50 25.53 28.27
C ASP A 286 -7.37 24.49 28.30
N PHE A 287 -6.15 24.89 27.94
CA PHE A 287 -4.97 24.04 28.07
C PHE A 287 -4.69 23.68 29.53
N TYR A 288 -4.69 24.68 30.42
CA TYR A 288 -4.44 24.42 31.83
C TYR A 288 -5.52 23.53 32.47
N ASP A 289 -6.79 23.81 32.21
CA ASP A 289 -7.93 23.09 32.81
C ASP A 289 -8.05 21.64 32.29
N LYS A 290 -7.97 21.45 30.96
CA LYS A 290 -8.23 20.14 30.34
C LYS A 290 -7.00 19.26 30.18
N VAL A 291 -5.79 19.84 30.22
CA VAL A 291 -4.55 19.11 29.89
C VAL A 291 -3.52 19.18 31.02
N ALA A 292 -3.05 20.38 31.37
CA ALA A 292 -1.92 20.53 32.30
C ALA A 292 -2.25 20.07 33.73
N ILE A 293 -3.39 20.51 34.28
CA ILE A 293 -3.80 20.11 35.63
C ILE A 293 -4.07 18.59 35.71
N PRO A 294 -4.85 17.97 34.80
CA PRO A 294 -5.00 16.52 34.77
C PRO A 294 -3.68 15.75 34.62
N ALA A 295 -2.71 16.27 33.87
CA ALA A 295 -1.38 15.67 33.73
C ALA A 295 -0.61 15.67 35.06
N LEU A 296 -0.63 16.79 35.79
CA LEU A 296 -0.01 16.89 37.11
C LEU A 296 -0.73 16.01 38.15
N LEU A 297 -2.05 15.86 38.04
CA LEU A 297 -2.83 14.94 38.88
C LEU A 297 -2.40 13.49 38.68
N LEU A 298 -2.09 13.06 37.45
CA LEU A 298 -1.51 11.73 37.21
C LEU A 298 -0.16 11.58 37.93
N GLY A 299 0.68 12.60 37.87
CA GLY A 299 1.95 12.64 38.60
C GLY A 299 1.79 12.53 40.12
N GLU A 300 0.81 13.23 40.70
CA GLU A 300 0.49 13.13 42.13
C GLU A 300 -0.07 11.76 42.50
N GLN A 301 -0.86 11.12 41.63
CA GLN A 301 -1.34 9.75 41.85
C GLN A 301 -0.17 8.74 41.85
N ASP A 302 0.77 8.85 40.91
CA ASP A 302 1.95 7.98 40.86
C ASP A 302 2.92 8.24 42.02
N ARG A 303 3.00 9.49 42.48
CA ARG A 303 3.70 9.87 43.71
C ARG A 303 3.07 9.21 44.94
N ALA A 304 1.74 9.26 45.05
CA ALA A 304 0.98 8.69 46.16
C ALA A 304 1.04 7.16 46.19
N ARG A 305 1.12 6.52 45.01
CA ARG A 305 1.32 5.05 44.87
C ARG A 305 2.76 4.61 45.16
N GLY A 306 3.70 5.55 45.30
CA GLY A 306 5.11 5.26 45.57
C GLY A 306 5.89 4.71 44.37
N VAL A 307 5.34 4.83 43.15
CA VAL A 307 5.97 4.34 41.92
C VAL A 307 6.99 5.36 41.39
N MET A 308 6.82 6.65 41.71
CA MET A 308 7.69 7.73 41.27
C MET A 308 8.80 8.05 42.28
N GLY A 309 10.06 7.88 41.85
CA GLY A 309 11.25 8.19 42.65
C GLY A 309 11.57 9.68 42.75
N ASP A 310 12.43 10.08 43.70
CA ASP A 310 12.74 11.50 43.97
C ASP A 310 13.41 12.23 42.80
N GLN A 311 14.17 11.52 41.97
CA GLN A 311 14.77 12.09 40.76
C GLN A 311 13.70 12.39 39.70
N GLN A 312 12.76 11.46 39.48
CA GLN A 312 11.65 11.64 38.54
C GLN A 312 10.72 12.77 38.99
N ARG A 313 10.47 12.92 40.30
CA ARG A 313 9.69 14.04 40.85
C ARG A 313 10.35 15.38 40.56
N ARG A 314 11.67 15.47 40.78
CA ARG A 314 12.44 16.69 40.48
C ARG A 314 12.44 16.99 38.98
N GLN A 315 12.59 15.97 38.14
CA GLN A 315 12.52 16.12 36.69
C GLN A 315 11.15 16.62 36.25
N LEU A 316 10.07 15.96 36.67
CA LEU A 316 8.69 16.36 36.36
C LEU A 316 8.43 17.82 36.76
N ALA A 317 8.83 18.22 37.97
CA ALA A 317 8.66 19.59 38.45
C ALA A 317 9.48 20.60 37.64
N ALA A 318 10.73 20.27 37.29
CA ALA A 318 11.58 21.12 36.47
C ALA A 318 11.01 21.28 35.05
N SER A 319 10.58 20.19 34.42
CA SER A 319 9.95 20.21 33.10
C SER A 319 8.63 21.01 33.11
N ALA A 320 7.83 20.86 34.17
CA ALA A 320 6.56 21.58 34.30
C ALA A 320 6.78 23.09 34.49
N GLN A 321 7.80 23.48 35.25
CA GLN A 321 8.20 24.87 35.40
C GLN A 321 8.72 25.47 34.09
N ALA A 322 9.54 24.70 33.35
CA ALA A 322 10.04 25.11 32.04
C ALA A 322 8.91 25.29 31.02
N LEU A 323 7.95 24.35 30.97
CA LEU A 323 6.76 24.47 30.12
C LEU A 323 5.97 25.76 30.40
N VAL A 324 5.70 26.06 31.68
CA VAL A 324 4.99 27.29 32.06
C VAL A 324 5.78 28.53 31.68
N ALA A 325 7.12 28.50 31.82
CA ALA A 325 7.97 29.61 31.42
C ALA A 325 8.01 29.82 29.90
N ASN A 326 7.99 28.73 29.12
CA ASN A 326 7.97 28.81 27.66
C ASN A 326 6.63 29.36 27.13
N LEU A 327 5.51 29.00 27.76
CA LEU A 327 4.17 29.48 27.39
C LEU A 327 3.87 30.93 27.84
N ASP A 328 4.82 31.61 28.49
CA ASP A 328 4.63 33.00 28.95
C ASP A 328 4.47 33.98 27.77
N GLU A 329 5.15 33.72 26.65
CA GLU A 329 5.03 34.53 25.42
C GLU A 329 3.62 34.39 24.84
N SER A 330 3.09 33.17 24.70
CA SER A 330 1.71 32.92 24.26
C SER A 330 0.67 33.54 25.20
N ALA A 331 0.93 33.58 26.50
CA ALA A 331 0.06 34.22 27.47
C ALA A 331 -0.01 35.75 27.29
N GLN A 332 1.11 36.38 26.90
CA GLN A 332 1.17 37.80 26.62
C GLN A 332 0.46 38.13 25.30
N GLU A 333 0.64 37.30 24.27
CA GLU A 333 -0.04 37.45 22.98
C GLU A 333 -1.57 37.34 23.13
N GLU A 334 -2.09 36.34 23.86
CA GLU A 334 -3.54 36.24 24.12
C GLU A 334 -4.08 37.46 24.89
N ALA A 335 -3.33 37.99 25.86
CA ALA A 335 -3.74 39.15 26.64
C ALA A 335 -3.80 40.43 25.80
N ASP A 336 -2.86 40.61 24.86
CA ASP A 336 -2.83 41.74 23.94
C ASP A 336 -3.95 41.68 22.87
N GLU A 337 -4.50 40.48 22.58
CA GLU A 337 -5.65 40.31 21.67
C GLU A 337 -7.02 40.56 22.35
N GLU A 338 -7.11 40.50 23.67
CA GLU A 338 -8.35 40.76 24.43
C GLU A 338 -8.60 42.26 24.74
N ASP A 339 -7.60 43.15 24.60
CA ASP A 339 -7.65 44.60 24.88
C ASP A 339 -8.02 45.50 23.67
#